data_AF-A0A478FQG7-F1
#
_entry.id   AF-A0A478FQG7-F1
#
_cell.length_a   1.000
_cell.length_b   1.000
_cell.length_c   1.000
_cell.angle_alpha   90.00
_cell.angle_beta   90.00
_cell.angle_gamma   90.00
#
_symmetry.space_group_name_H-M   'P 1'
#
loop_
_entity.id
_entity.type
_entity.pdbx_description
1 polymer ?
#
loop_
_entity_poly.entity_id
_entity_poly.type
_entity_poly.pdbx_seq_one_letter_code
_entity_poly.pdbx_strand_id
1 'polypeptide(L)'
;MSLAKLGAAVAGTTATAVAGGFGIKCAIDQQQPTTLVGEEGYSGTDNSKYGQKRASLLMSTTAERNKPFWEQRVKKLVEGSSFSLVAESYFKTNFETKLNDYKTNKMDETKLKAAVDELKSNCKSKYDETATALKTADKSKWEEFWRFCSVSGEVPSDLDNDLTSP
;
A
#
# COMPACT_ATOMS: atom_id res chain seq x y z
N MET A 1 -27.63 9.22 -48.59
CA MET A 1 -28.26 9.06 -47.26
C MET A 1 -27.66 7.82 -46.63
N SER A 2 -26.77 7.97 -45.64
CA SER A 2 -26.05 6.86 -45.01
C SER A 2 -26.52 6.74 -43.57
N LEU A 3 -27.14 5.61 -43.21
CA LEU A 3 -27.51 5.28 -41.83
C LEU A 3 -26.28 4.75 -41.09
N ALA A 4 -25.87 5.46 -40.04
CA ALA A 4 -24.91 4.97 -39.06
C ALA A 4 -25.56 3.89 -38.17
N LYS A 5 -24.95 2.71 -38.09
CA LYS A 5 -25.24 1.71 -37.05
C LYS A 5 -24.43 2.07 -35.80
N LEU A 6 -25.13 2.46 -34.73
CA LEU A 6 -24.60 2.51 -33.37
C LEU A 6 -24.27 1.08 -32.89
N GLY A 7 -23.00 0.84 -32.59
CA GLY A 7 -22.56 -0.29 -31.76
C GLY A 7 -22.44 0.17 -30.31
N ALA A 8 -23.20 -0.48 -29.42
CA ALA A 8 -23.36 -0.11 -28.02
C ALA A 8 -22.06 -0.27 -27.22
N ALA A 9 -21.63 0.81 -26.57
CA ALA A 9 -20.69 0.74 -25.45
C ALA A 9 -21.50 0.41 -24.18
N VAL A 10 -21.20 -0.74 -23.58
CA VAL A 10 -21.80 -1.14 -22.30
C VAL A 10 -21.28 -0.21 -21.22
N ALA A 11 -22.15 0.65 -20.73
CA ALA A 11 -21.96 1.46 -19.54
C ALA A 11 -22.06 0.55 -18.30
N GLY A 12 -21.01 0.53 -17.49
CA GLY A 12 -20.99 -0.11 -16.16
C GLY A 12 -20.43 0.87 -15.13
N THR A 13 -21.33 1.61 -14.50
CA THR A 13 -21.16 2.49 -13.32
C THR A 13 -20.71 1.66 -12.10
N THR A 14 -20.00 2.14 -11.07
CA THR A 14 -20.10 3.38 -10.30
C THR A 14 -18.76 3.67 -9.60
N ALA A 15 -18.18 4.84 -9.80
CA ALA A 15 -17.11 5.34 -8.95
C ALA A 15 -17.72 5.95 -7.69
N THR A 16 -17.68 5.23 -6.58
CA THR A 16 -17.93 5.81 -5.25
C THR A 16 -16.74 6.69 -4.88
N ALA A 17 -16.91 7.99 -5.04
CA ALA A 17 -16.00 8.98 -4.49
C ALA A 17 -16.10 8.92 -2.96
N VAL A 18 -15.12 8.30 -2.31
CA VAL A 18 -14.87 8.49 -0.87
C VAL A 18 -14.25 9.88 -0.71
N ALA A 19 -15.10 10.85 -0.43
CA ALA A 19 -14.70 12.18 0.00
C ALA A 19 -14.31 12.12 1.48
N GLY A 20 -13.03 12.36 1.78
CA GLY A 20 -12.56 12.57 3.15
C GLY A 20 -11.04 12.70 3.22
N GLY A 21 -10.55 13.91 3.49
CA GLY A 21 -9.27 14.16 4.17
C GLY A 21 -7.97 14.06 3.37
N PHE A 22 -7.29 15.19 3.22
CA PHE A 22 -5.85 15.35 3.01
C PHE A 22 -5.17 14.64 1.79
N GLY A 23 -5.30 15.28 0.63
CA GLY A 23 -4.13 15.95 0.05
C GLY A 23 -3.09 15.13 -0.72
N ILE A 24 -3.26 13.84 -0.97
CA ILE A 24 -2.52 13.17 -2.06
C ILE A 24 -3.37 13.24 -3.33
N LYS A 25 -3.48 14.45 -3.88
CA LYS A 25 -3.86 14.64 -5.28
C LYS A 25 -2.68 14.12 -6.08
N CYS A 26 -2.65 12.81 -6.35
CA CYS A 26 -1.77 12.24 -7.36
C CYS A 26 -2.02 12.99 -8.66
N ALA A 27 -1.19 13.99 -8.96
CA ALA A 27 -1.01 14.53 -10.29
C ALA A 27 -0.22 13.51 -11.14
N ILE A 28 -0.74 12.29 -11.18
CA ILE A 28 -0.37 11.23 -12.11
C ILE A 28 -1.61 11.10 -12.97
N ASP A 29 -1.49 11.46 -14.25
CA ASP A 29 -2.56 11.40 -15.23
C ASP A 29 -3.46 10.16 -15.07
N GLN A 30 -4.74 10.41 -14.76
CA GLN A 30 -5.94 9.61 -15.04
C GLN A 30 -5.98 8.10 -14.73
N GLN A 31 -5.10 7.60 -13.87
CA GLN A 31 -5.10 6.18 -13.52
C GLN A 31 -5.08 6.00 -12.00
N GLN A 32 -6.27 5.78 -11.42
CA GLN A 32 -6.43 5.46 -10.00
C GLN A 32 -5.46 4.33 -9.62
N PRO A 33 -4.68 4.45 -8.55
CA PRO A 33 -3.74 3.40 -8.15
C PRO A 33 -4.48 2.08 -7.93
N THR A 34 -3.83 0.97 -8.30
CA THR A 34 -4.41 -0.36 -8.16
C THR A 34 -4.28 -0.82 -6.72
N THR A 35 -5.42 -1.06 -6.07
CA THR A 35 -5.46 -1.68 -4.74
C THR A 35 -5.31 -3.19 -4.87
N LEU A 36 -5.42 -3.95 -3.79
CA LEU A 36 -5.40 -5.42 -3.87
C LEU A 36 -6.71 -6.00 -4.43
N VAL A 37 -7.72 -5.17 -4.71
CA VAL A 37 -9.01 -5.61 -5.26
C VAL A 37 -8.82 -6.19 -6.66
N GLY A 38 -9.19 -7.46 -6.83
CA GLY A 38 -9.13 -8.15 -8.12
C GLY A 38 -7.77 -8.74 -8.48
N GLU A 39 -6.77 -8.70 -7.58
CA GLU A 39 -5.50 -9.38 -7.77
C GLU A 39 -5.54 -10.83 -7.25
N GLU A 40 -5.49 -11.83 -8.12
CA GLU A 40 -5.63 -13.25 -7.76
C GLU A 40 -4.71 -13.73 -6.61
N GLY A 41 -3.52 -13.12 -6.46
CA GLY A 41 -2.59 -13.42 -5.36
C GLY A 41 -3.05 -12.96 -3.96
N TYR A 42 -3.99 -12.01 -3.92
CA TYR A 42 -4.47 -11.34 -2.71
C TYR A 42 -6.00 -11.27 -2.59
N SER A 43 -6.72 -11.58 -3.66
CA SER A 43 -8.19 -11.56 -3.78
C SER A 43 -8.74 -12.89 -4.32
N GLY A 44 -7.97 -13.97 -4.20
CA GLY A 44 -8.41 -15.32 -4.55
C GLY A 44 -9.49 -15.86 -3.61
N THR A 45 -9.80 -17.15 -3.69
CA THR A 45 -10.82 -17.80 -2.86
C THR A 45 -10.46 -17.91 -1.38
N ASP A 46 -9.21 -17.64 -1.01
CA ASP A 46 -8.71 -17.73 0.37
C ASP A 46 -8.85 -16.41 1.15
N ASN A 47 -10.08 -16.18 1.63
CA ASN A 47 -10.47 -15.07 2.48
C ASN A 47 -9.86 -15.09 3.90
N SER A 48 -8.91 -15.99 4.20
CA SER A 48 -8.20 -16.00 5.48
C SER A 48 -7.11 -14.91 5.56
N LYS A 49 -6.57 -14.48 4.41
CA LYS A 49 -5.47 -13.51 4.34
C LYS A 49 -5.87 -12.10 4.79
N TYR A 50 -4.97 -11.43 5.52
CA TYR A 50 -5.16 -10.05 5.99
C TYR A 50 -5.34 -9.06 4.82
N GLY A 51 -4.49 -9.20 3.80
CA GLY A 51 -4.53 -8.37 2.59
C GLY A 51 -5.90 -8.39 1.91
N GLN A 52 -6.58 -9.53 1.93
CA GLN A 52 -7.89 -9.70 1.32
C GLN A 52 -9.00 -8.97 2.08
N LYS A 53 -9.00 -9.07 3.42
CA LYS A 53 -9.98 -8.40 4.30
C LYS A 53 -9.93 -6.88 4.17
N ARG A 54 -8.77 -6.35 3.79
CA ARG A 54 -8.47 -4.92 3.68
C ARG A 54 -8.10 -4.50 2.25
N ALA A 55 -8.51 -5.28 1.25
CA ALA A 55 -7.99 -5.19 -0.12
C ALA A 55 -8.18 -3.80 -0.77
N SER A 56 -9.28 -3.11 -0.47
CA SER A 56 -9.57 -1.77 -0.98
C SER A 56 -8.70 -0.67 -0.36
N LEU A 57 -8.05 -0.93 0.77
CA LEU A 57 -7.27 0.04 1.52
C LEU A 57 -5.77 -0.13 1.32
N LEU A 58 -5.34 -1.29 0.83
CA LEU A 58 -3.94 -1.67 0.66
C LEU A 58 -3.51 -1.53 -0.79
N MET A 59 -2.28 -1.07 -0.98
CA MET A 59 -1.72 -0.87 -2.31
C MET A 59 -1.21 -2.17 -2.90
N SER A 60 -1.48 -2.42 -4.18
CA SER A 60 -0.84 -3.55 -4.87
C SER A 60 0.67 -3.39 -4.98
N THR A 61 1.37 -4.48 -4.65
CA THR A 61 2.82 -4.64 -4.81
C THR A 61 3.20 -5.21 -6.18
N THR A 62 2.25 -5.57 -7.03
CA THR A 62 2.54 -6.22 -8.33
C THR A 62 2.18 -5.34 -9.52
N ALA A 63 1.19 -4.45 -9.38
CA ALA A 63 0.75 -3.58 -10.45
C ALA A 63 1.83 -2.54 -10.81
N GLU A 64 2.35 -2.61 -12.05
CA GLU A 64 3.40 -1.71 -12.54
C GLU A 64 3.01 -0.24 -12.45
N ARG A 65 1.73 0.08 -12.66
CA ARG A 65 1.19 1.44 -12.54
C ARG A 65 1.28 2.03 -11.13
N ASN A 66 1.51 1.21 -10.11
CA ASN A 66 1.76 1.69 -8.74
C ASN A 66 3.23 2.06 -8.51
N LYS A 67 4.12 1.90 -9.49
CA LYS A 67 5.53 2.30 -9.36
C LYS A 67 5.71 3.72 -8.79
N PRO A 68 5.02 4.77 -9.32
CA PRO A 68 5.17 6.12 -8.78
C PRO A 68 4.72 6.25 -7.33
N PHE A 69 3.69 5.50 -6.91
CA PHE A 69 3.24 5.50 -5.52
C PHE A 69 4.34 4.98 -4.59
N TRP A 70 4.92 3.82 -4.92
CA TRP A 70 5.92 3.19 -4.07
C TRP A 70 7.21 4.03 -3.99
N GLU A 71 7.63 4.59 -5.12
CA GLU A 71 8.78 5.50 -5.16
C GLU A 71 8.54 6.77 -4.33
N GLN A 72 7.36 7.40 -4.46
CA GLN A 72 7.02 8.58 -3.66
C GLN A 72 6.93 8.26 -2.16
N ARG A 73 6.44 7.07 -1.79
CA ARG A 73 6.39 6.63 -0.39
C ARG A 73 7.80 6.58 0.19
N VAL A 74 8.74 5.91 -0.48
CA VAL A 74 10.15 5.83 -0.07
C VAL A 74 10.80 7.22 -0.01
N LYS A 75 10.58 8.06 -1.02
CA LYS A 75 11.10 9.45 -1.04
C LYS A 75 10.63 10.25 0.18
N LYS A 76 9.33 10.22 0.48
CA LYS A 76 8.74 10.92 1.65
C LYS A 76 9.32 10.43 2.98
N LEU A 77 9.58 9.13 3.11
CA LEU A 77 10.20 8.57 4.32
C LEU A 77 11.61 9.10 4.54
N VAL A 78 12.38 9.34 3.48
CA VAL A 78 13.73 9.92 3.56
C VAL A 78 13.72 11.44 3.79
N GLU A 79 12.72 12.14 3.25
CA GLU A 79 12.56 13.59 3.38
C GLU A 79 12.07 14.02 4.77
N GLY A 80 11.38 13.13 5.51
CA GLY A 80 10.96 13.37 6.88
C GLY A 80 12.14 13.49 7.87
N SER A 81 12.08 14.47 8.77
CA SER A 81 13.14 14.84 9.71
C SER A 81 13.49 13.76 10.75
N SER A 82 12.66 12.72 10.87
CA SER A 82 12.85 11.64 11.84
C SER A 82 12.18 10.35 11.33
N PHE A 83 12.79 9.70 10.33
CA PHE A 83 12.45 8.31 10.07
C PHE A 83 13.10 7.44 11.14
N SER A 84 12.28 6.88 12.02
CA SER A 84 12.68 5.84 12.95
C SER A 84 11.64 4.75 12.89
N LEU A 85 12.09 3.54 12.54
CA LEU A 85 11.22 2.38 12.56
C LEU A 85 10.86 2.03 14.00
N VAL A 86 9.65 1.52 14.19
CA VAL A 86 9.20 0.97 15.46
C VAL A 86 10.17 -0.14 15.91
N ALA A 87 10.39 -0.29 17.22
CA ALA A 87 11.19 -1.38 17.75
C ALA A 87 10.60 -2.74 17.32
N GLU A 88 11.44 -3.65 16.83
CA GLU A 88 11.02 -4.93 16.23
C GLU A 88 9.97 -4.78 15.13
N SER A 89 10.01 -3.66 14.42
CA SER A 89 9.19 -3.38 13.24
C SER A 89 9.25 -4.52 12.22
N TYR A 90 8.15 -4.71 11.50
CA TYR A 90 8.06 -5.60 10.35
C TYR A 90 9.01 -5.23 9.20
N PHE A 91 9.70 -4.09 9.29
CA PHE A 91 10.60 -3.53 8.30
C PHE A 91 12.05 -3.34 8.82
N LYS A 92 12.34 -3.66 10.09
CA LYS A 92 13.54 -3.23 10.85
C LYS A 92 14.90 -3.86 10.47
N THR A 93 15.02 -4.55 9.35
CA THR A 93 16.31 -5.16 8.98
C THR A 93 16.74 -4.74 7.58
N ASN A 94 16.14 -5.35 6.57
CA ASN A 94 16.54 -5.09 5.19
C ASN A 94 16.06 -3.72 4.73
N PHE A 95 14.80 -3.35 5.02
CA PHE A 95 14.24 -2.10 4.54
C PHE A 95 14.94 -0.89 5.17
N GLU A 96 15.22 -0.92 6.47
CA GLU A 96 15.98 0.15 7.14
C GLU A 96 17.34 0.39 6.47
N THR A 97 18.06 -0.70 6.18
CA THR A 97 19.35 -0.64 5.51
C THR A 97 19.22 -0.05 4.11
N LYS A 98 18.27 -0.53 3.30
CA LYS A 98 18.04 0.00 1.94
C LYS A 98 17.58 1.46 1.94
N LEU A 99 16.77 1.84 2.92
CA LEU A 99 16.30 3.21 3.06
C LEU A 99 17.42 4.16 3.47
N ASN A 100 18.28 3.75 4.41
CA ASN A 100 19.46 4.52 4.82
C ASN A 100 20.50 4.63 3.69
N ASP A 101 20.69 3.56 2.91
CA ASP A 101 21.50 3.58 1.70
C ASP A 101 21.01 4.65 0.71
N TYR A 102 19.70 4.68 0.43
CA TYR A 102 19.10 5.69 -0.45
C TYR A 102 19.17 7.10 0.17
N LYS A 103 18.97 7.23 1.48
CA LYS A 103 19.08 8.51 2.21
C LYS A 103 20.48 9.10 2.11
N THR A 104 21.51 8.27 2.14
CA THR A 104 22.92 8.69 2.02
C THR A 104 23.28 9.04 0.58
N ASN A 105 22.75 8.27 -0.38
CA ASN A 105 23.02 8.43 -1.81
C ASN A 105 21.80 9.02 -2.52
N LYS A 106 21.35 10.20 -2.07
CA LYS A 106 20.16 10.86 -2.63
C LYS A 106 20.32 10.98 -4.15
N MET A 107 19.23 10.71 -4.87
CA MET A 107 19.15 10.64 -6.35
C MET A 107 19.69 9.36 -7.01
N ASP A 108 20.18 8.37 -6.26
CA ASP A 108 20.50 7.06 -6.83
C ASP A 108 19.22 6.22 -7.05
N GLU A 109 18.83 6.06 -8.33
CA GLU A 109 17.65 5.29 -8.73
C GLU A 109 17.76 3.79 -8.41
N THR A 110 18.97 3.22 -8.38
CA THR A 110 19.19 1.82 -8.02
C THR A 110 18.93 1.61 -6.54
N LYS A 111 19.37 2.55 -5.70
CA LYS A 111 19.10 2.52 -4.25
C LYS A 111 17.63 2.77 -3.94
N LEU A 112 16.99 3.71 -4.66
CA LEU A 112 15.55 3.91 -4.57
C LEU A 112 14.80 2.62 -4.92
N LYS A 113 15.15 1.97 -6.03
CA LYS A 113 14.54 0.71 -6.45
C LYS A 113 14.72 -0.38 -5.40
N ALA A 114 15.91 -0.54 -4.84
CA ALA A 114 16.16 -1.54 -3.80
C ALA A 114 15.32 -1.29 -2.54
N ALA A 115 15.16 -0.04 -2.11
CA ALA A 115 14.29 0.31 -0.99
C ALA A 115 12.81 0.07 -1.30
N VAL A 116 12.37 0.38 -2.53
CA VAL A 116 11.01 0.11 -3.01
C VAL A 116 10.71 -1.38 -3.04
N ASP A 117 11.60 -2.19 -3.60
CA ASP A 117 11.40 -3.64 -3.70
C ASP A 117 11.31 -4.29 -2.32
N GLU A 118 12.15 -3.85 -1.38
CA GLU A 118 12.13 -4.35 0.01
C GLU A 118 10.86 -3.91 0.75
N LEU A 119 10.43 -2.65 0.57
CA LEU A 119 9.16 -2.16 1.10
C LEU A 119 7.99 -3.01 0.62
N LYS A 120 7.93 -3.25 -0.70
CA LYS A 120 6.90 -4.07 -1.33
C LYS A 120 6.92 -5.51 -0.82
N SER A 121 8.10 -6.09 -0.64
CA SER A 121 8.28 -7.44 -0.07
C SER A 121 7.72 -7.53 1.35
N ASN A 122 8.04 -6.57 2.21
CA ASN A 122 7.53 -6.53 3.59
C ASN A 122 6.01 -6.32 3.64
N CYS A 123 5.47 -5.42 2.81
CA CYS A 123 4.02 -5.25 2.69
C CYS A 123 3.35 -6.55 2.23
N LYS A 124 3.89 -7.21 1.19
CA LYS A 124 3.37 -8.49 0.69
C LYS A 124 3.36 -9.57 1.76
N SER A 125 4.43 -9.71 2.53
CA SER A 125 4.52 -10.69 3.62
C SER A 125 3.36 -10.53 4.61
N LYS A 126 2.99 -9.30 4.96
CA LYS A 126 1.85 -9.00 5.82
C LYS A 126 0.50 -9.16 5.15
N TYR A 127 0.40 -8.94 3.85
CA TYR A 127 -0.82 -9.24 3.11
C TYR A 127 -1.13 -10.75 3.12
N ASP A 128 -0.09 -11.58 3.09
CA ASP A 128 -0.16 -13.04 3.09
C ASP A 128 -0.41 -13.65 4.49
N GLU A 129 -0.39 -12.87 5.58
CA GLU A 129 -0.69 -13.37 6.92
C GLU A 129 -2.15 -13.80 7.06
N THR A 130 -2.38 -15.01 7.55
CA THR A 130 -3.71 -15.61 7.73
C THR A 130 -4.22 -15.54 9.17
N ALA A 131 -3.42 -14.95 10.09
CA ALA A 131 -3.79 -14.81 11.48
C ALA A 131 -5.11 -14.03 11.60
N THR A 132 -6.06 -14.59 12.33
CA THR A 132 -7.42 -14.02 12.48
C THR A 132 -7.48 -12.84 13.43
N ALA A 133 -6.47 -12.68 14.31
CA ALA A 133 -6.42 -11.62 15.30
C ALA A 133 -5.02 -11.00 15.38
N LEU A 134 -4.96 -9.68 15.40
CA LEU A 134 -3.74 -8.92 15.61
C LEU A 134 -3.43 -8.88 17.11
N LYS A 135 -2.17 -8.97 17.52
CA LYS A 135 -1.82 -8.87 18.94
C LYS A 135 -1.75 -7.41 19.36
N THR A 136 -2.35 -7.03 20.48
CA THR A 136 -2.24 -5.67 21.04
C THR A 136 -0.78 -5.23 21.22
N ALA A 137 0.11 -6.16 21.58
CA ALA A 137 1.55 -5.89 21.71
C ALA A 137 2.22 -5.44 20.40
N ASP A 138 1.62 -5.75 19.24
CA ASP A 138 2.12 -5.38 17.92
C ASP A 138 1.43 -4.13 17.34
N LYS A 139 0.57 -3.44 18.11
CA LYS A 139 -0.21 -2.28 17.62
C LYS A 139 0.65 -1.26 16.87
N SER A 140 1.78 -0.84 17.45
CA SER A 140 2.69 0.12 16.82
C SER A 140 3.30 -0.40 15.52
N LYS A 141 3.57 -1.71 15.41
CA LYS A 141 4.07 -2.34 14.18
C LYS A 141 2.99 -2.35 13.09
N TRP A 142 1.73 -2.55 13.47
CA TRP A 142 0.58 -2.47 12.56
C TRP A 142 0.28 -1.04 12.11
N GLU A 143 0.37 -0.06 13.00
CA GLU A 143 0.25 1.36 12.65
C GLU A 143 1.31 1.76 11.61
N GLU A 144 2.55 1.30 11.80
CA GLU A 144 3.64 1.51 10.83
C GLU A 144 3.37 0.82 9.49
N PHE A 145 2.93 -0.44 9.52
CA PHE A 145 2.49 -1.14 8.31
C PHE A 145 1.41 -0.35 7.56
N TRP A 146 0.39 0.15 8.26
CA TRP A 146 -0.68 0.94 7.65
C TRP A 146 -0.16 2.24 7.05
N ARG A 147 0.76 2.93 7.74
CA ARG A 147 1.41 4.13 7.21
C ARG A 147 2.25 3.88 5.97
N PHE A 148 2.76 2.67 5.75
CA PHE A 148 3.65 2.36 4.63
C PHE A 148 2.93 1.69 3.45
N CYS A 149 2.00 0.79 3.75
CA CYS A 149 1.41 -0.13 2.78
C CYS A 149 0.00 0.27 2.33
N SER A 150 -0.64 1.26 2.98
CA SER A 150 -1.98 1.72 2.61
C SER A 150 -1.98 2.81 1.55
N VAL A 151 -3.08 2.87 0.80
CA VAL A 151 -3.32 3.88 -0.23
C VAL A 151 -3.25 5.29 0.37
N SER A 152 -3.91 5.54 1.50
CA SER A 152 -3.95 6.85 2.15
C SER A 152 -2.68 7.20 2.93
N GLY A 153 -1.92 6.19 3.38
CA GLY A 153 -0.84 6.38 4.35
C GLY A 153 -1.33 6.62 5.77
N GLU A 154 -2.60 6.35 6.04
CA GLU A 154 -3.24 6.55 7.34
C GLU A 154 -3.52 5.21 8.03
N VAL A 155 -3.59 5.27 9.36
CA VAL A 155 -4.03 4.14 10.19
C VAL A 155 -5.56 4.14 10.19
N PRO A 156 -6.22 3.01 9.89
CA PRO A 156 -7.67 2.95 9.88
C PRO A 156 -8.21 3.07 11.32
N SER A 157 -9.33 3.78 11.47
CA SER A 157 -9.93 4.06 12.78
C SER A 157 -10.42 2.82 13.52
N ASP A 158 -10.64 1.72 12.80
CA ASP A 158 -11.09 0.44 13.33
C ASP A 158 -9.95 -0.56 13.57
N LEU A 159 -8.68 -0.15 13.51
CA LEU A 159 -7.54 -1.03 13.81
C LEU A 159 -7.66 -1.69 15.20
N ASP A 160 -8.18 -0.96 16.18
CA ASP A 160 -8.35 -1.47 17.55
C ASP A 160 -9.36 -2.62 17.63
N ASN A 161 -10.30 -2.72 16.69
CA ASN A 161 -11.25 -3.84 16.62
C ASN A 161 -10.59 -5.13 16.10
N ASP A 162 -9.45 -5.02 15.41
CA ASP A 162 -8.68 -6.17 14.91
C ASP A 162 -7.70 -6.70 15.98
N LEU A 163 -7.47 -5.96 17.07
CA LEU A 163 -6.53 -6.31 18.13
C LEU A 163 -7.19 -7.18 19.21
N THR A 164 -6.54 -8.28 19.59
CA THR A 164 -6.92 -9.10 20.75
C THR A 164 -5.89 -8.95 21.87
N SER A 165 -6.39 -8.91 23.10
CA SER A 165 -5.57 -9.02 24.31
C SER A 165 -4.70 -10.28 24.26
N PRO A 166 -3.46 -10.20 24.77
CA PRO A 166 -2.52 -11.32 24.78
C PRO A 166 -3.03 -12.53 25.58
#